data_AF-A0A961CWX7-F1
#
_entry.id   AF-A0A961CWX7-F1
#
_cell.length_a   1.000
_cell.length_b   1.000
_cell.length_c   1.000
_cell.angle_alpha   90.00
_cell.angle_beta   90.00
_cell.angle_gamma   90.00
#
_symmetry.space_group_name_H-M   'P 1'
#
loop_
_entity.id
_entity.type
_entity.pdbx_description
1 polymer ?
#
loop_
_entity_poly.entity_id
_entity_poly.type
_entity_poly.pdbx_seq_one_letter_code
_entity_poly.pdbx_strand_id
1 'polypeptide(L)'
;MPMQLSDPVKVGFDPQRLDRIKPAMRRYVDSGVFSGISTMLARRGEIVHFEQVGHQNRDTQTPLTADTIYRIYSMTKPIICTALMMLHEEGRFQLFHPVAKYLPAFGKVKVLVQGAYGTKEVAPNAPMTIQHLFTHTSGLTYNFLEESPVGKMYLDSGLMSD
;
A
#
# COMPACT_ATOMS: atom_id res chain seq x y z
N MET A 1 10.13 24.52 -3.97
CA MET A 1 9.35 25.77 -4.00
C MET A 1 8.27 25.67 -2.92
N PRO A 2 7.93 26.74 -2.19
CA PRO A 2 6.81 26.68 -1.27
C PRO A 2 5.55 26.29 -2.03
N MET A 3 4.84 25.27 -1.54
CA MET A 3 3.62 24.78 -2.17
C MET A 3 2.55 25.88 -2.09
N GLN A 4 1.98 26.26 -3.23
CA GLN A 4 0.96 27.29 -3.27
C GLN A 4 -0.38 26.71 -2.83
N LEU A 5 -0.96 27.26 -1.76
CA LEU A 5 -2.30 26.91 -1.32
C LEU A 5 -3.34 27.76 -2.04
N SER A 6 -4.41 27.13 -2.47
CA SER A 6 -5.55 27.75 -3.12
C SER A 6 -6.67 28.01 -2.12
N ASP A 7 -7.57 28.92 -2.48
CA ASP A 7 -8.73 29.25 -1.64
C ASP A 7 -9.63 28.01 -1.44
N PRO A 8 -9.75 27.49 -0.21
CA PRO A 8 -10.55 26.30 0.08
C PRO A 8 -12.02 26.44 -0.31
N VAL A 9 -12.58 27.65 -0.23
CA VAL A 9 -14.00 27.89 -0.55
C VAL A 9 -14.29 27.60 -2.02
N LYS A 10 -13.36 27.95 -2.93
CA LYS A 10 -13.52 27.73 -4.38
C LYS A 10 -13.69 26.27 -4.78
N VAL A 11 -13.15 25.36 -3.98
CA VAL A 11 -13.24 23.91 -4.22
C VAL A 11 -14.15 23.20 -3.20
N GLY A 12 -14.94 23.98 -2.44
CA GLY A 12 -16.00 23.49 -1.58
C GLY A 12 -15.52 22.91 -0.25
N PHE A 13 -14.43 23.45 0.31
CA PHE A 13 -14.05 23.24 1.71
C PHE A 13 -14.48 24.43 2.57
N ASP A 14 -14.78 24.16 3.84
CA ASP A 14 -14.99 25.16 4.87
C ASP A 14 -13.64 25.47 5.55
N PRO A 15 -13.10 26.69 5.44
CA PRO A 15 -11.83 27.06 6.04
C PRO A 15 -11.78 26.78 7.55
N GLN A 16 -12.86 27.06 8.28
CA GLN A 16 -12.92 26.90 9.73
C GLN A 16 -12.85 25.42 10.15
N ARG A 17 -13.20 24.51 9.26
CA ARG A 17 -13.05 23.06 9.49
C ARG A 17 -11.64 22.59 9.17
N LEU A 18 -10.96 23.18 8.19
CA LEU A 18 -9.56 22.86 7.88
C LEU A 18 -8.64 23.23 9.04
N ASP A 19 -8.88 24.35 9.72
CA ASP A 19 -8.13 24.80 10.90
C ASP A 19 -8.10 23.78 12.05
N ARG A 20 -9.01 22.81 12.04
CA ARG A 20 -9.10 21.75 13.06
C ARG A 20 -8.11 20.61 12.82
N ILE A 21 -7.56 20.47 11.61
CA ILE A 21 -6.69 19.34 11.23
C ILE A 21 -5.39 19.39 12.01
N LYS A 22 -4.67 20.51 12.00
CA LYS A 22 -3.36 20.61 12.66
C LYS A 22 -3.43 20.39 14.17
N PRO A 23 -4.36 21.01 14.94
CA PRO A 23 -4.51 20.70 16.36
C PRO A 23 -4.82 19.22 16.62
N ALA A 24 -5.64 18.59 15.77
CA ALA A 24 -5.94 17.16 15.91
C ALA A 24 -4.71 16.29 15.66
N MET A 25 -3.94 16.54 14.59
CA MET A 25 -2.69 15.81 14.33
C MET A 25 -1.65 16.07 15.42
N ARG A 26 -1.54 17.32 15.89
CA ARG A 26 -0.63 17.69 16.99
C ARG A 26 -0.94 16.89 18.25
N ARG A 27 -2.21 16.67 18.58
CA ARG A 27 -2.60 15.84 19.73
C ARG A 27 -2.04 14.42 19.67
N TYR A 28 -2.03 13.79 18.49
CA TYR A 28 -1.43 12.45 18.34
C TYR A 28 0.09 12.45 18.49
N VAL A 29 0.75 13.53 18.06
CA VAL A 29 2.19 13.71 18.26
C VAL A 29 2.51 13.95 19.73
N ASP A 30 1.76 14.82 20.40
CA ASP A 30 1.96 15.15 21.81
C ASP A 30 1.68 13.96 22.74
N SER A 31 0.73 13.08 22.37
CA SER A 31 0.47 11.83 23.09
C SER A 31 1.48 10.72 22.76
N GLY A 32 2.47 10.98 21.90
CA GLY A 32 3.52 10.02 21.54
C GLY A 32 3.08 8.87 20.64
N VAL A 33 1.91 8.96 20.00
CA VAL A 33 1.40 7.91 19.09
C VAL A 33 2.17 7.92 17.77
N PHE A 34 2.53 9.10 17.27
CA PHE A 34 3.37 9.30 16.10
C PHE A 34 4.50 10.28 16.41
N SER A 35 5.68 10.12 15.80
CA SER A 35 6.77 11.11 15.94
C SER A 35 6.47 12.41 15.20
N GLY A 36 5.80 12.31 14.06
CA GLY A 36 5.39 13.42 13.23
C GLY A 36 4.38 12.98 12.17
N ILE A 37 3.57 13.92 11.70
CA ILE A 37 2.49 13.72 10.74
C ILE A 37 2.55 14.83 9.70
N SER A 38 2.49 14.46 8.42
CA SER A 38 2.20 15.39 7.32
C SER A 38 0.81 15.12 6.76
N THR A 39 0.07 16.18 6.48
CA THR A 39 -1.29 16.11 5.92
C THR A 39 -1.38 17.01 4.71
N MET A 40 -1.94 16.51 3.61
CA MET A 40 -2.21 17.25 2.39
C MET A 40 -3.65 16.97 1.94
N LEU A 41 -4.43 18.02 1.66
CA LEU A 41 -5.75 17.88 1.04
C LEU A 41 -5.75 18.62 -0.29
N ALA A 42 -6.17 17.90 -1.34
CA ALA A 42 -6.33 18.43 -2.67
C ALA A 42 -7.71 18.06 -3.23
N ARG A 43 -8.33 18.99 -3.96
CA ARG A 43 -9.62 18.76 -4.63
C ARG A 43 -9.68 19.58 -5.90
N ARG A 44 -10.15 18.95 -7.00
CA ARG A 44 -10.24 19.58 -8.33
C ARG A 44 -8.91 20.15 -8.83
N GLY A 45 -7.80 19.46 -8.53
CA GLY A 45 -6.45 19.88 -8.94
C GLY A 45 -5.81 20.94 -8.03
N GLU A 46 -6.54 21.45 -7.04
CA GLU A 46 -6.07 22.52 -6.14
C GLU A 46 -5.71 21.96 -4.77
N ILE A 47 -4.57 22.37 -4.21
CA ILE A 47 -4.15 22.05 -2.85
C ILE A 47 -4.66 23.14 -1.91
N VAL A 48 -5.37 22.77 -0.86
CA VAL A 48 -6.03 23.73 0.05
C VAL A 48 -5.50 23.65 1.49
N HIS A 49 -4.78 22.58 1.79
CA HIS A 49 -4.19 22.33 3.09
C HIS A 49 -2.92 21.52 2.87
N PHE A 50 -1.80 21.98 3.42
CA PHE A 50 -0.58 21.19 3.49
C PHE A 50 0.23 21.60 4.71
N GLU A 51 0.29 20.72 5.71
CA GLU A 51 0.94 21.02 6.98
C GLU A 51 1.66 19.81 7.56
N GLN A 52 2.70 20.10 8.35
CA GLN A 52 3.49 19.14 9.10
C GLN A 52 3.43 19.46 10.60
N VAL A 53 3.39 18.43 11.42
CA VAL A 53 3.54 18.51 12.88
C VAL A 53 4.54 17.48 13.37
N GLY A 54 5.35 17.84 14.37
CA GLY A 54 6.30 16.93 15.01
C GLY A 54 7.64 16.79 14.27
N HIS A 55 8.23 15.60 14.38
CA HIS A 55 9.61 15.32 14.01
C HIS A 55 9.69 14.13 13.05
N GLN A 56 10.54 14.24 12.03
CA GLN A 56 10.87 13.10 11.18
C GLN A 56 11.70 12.04 11.92
N ASN A 57 12.48 12.47 12.91
CA ASN A 57 13.24 11.59 13.78
C ASN A 57 13.10 12.09 15.23
N ARG A 58 12.50 11.25 16.08
CA ARG A 58 12.22 11.57 17.48
C ARG A 58 13.50 11.71 18.31
N ASP A 59 14.47 10.83 18.14
CA ASP A 59 15.65 10.77 19.01
C ASP A 59 16.57 11.98 18.80
N THR A 60 16.71 12.39 17.54
CA THR A 60 17.49 13.58 17.15
C THR A 60 16.67 14.88 17.19
N GLN A 61 15.37 14.79 17.48
CA GLN A 61 14.41 15.90 17.39
C GLN A 61 14.45 16.64 16.03
N THR A 62 14.75 15.91 14.94
CA THR A 62 14.82 16.55 13.62
C THR A 62 13.42 16.92 13.15
N PRO A 63 13.12 18.20 12.83
CA PRO A 63 11.79 18.63 12.43
C PRO A 63 11.28 17.87 11.21
N LEU A 64 9.97 17.59 11.18
CA LEU A 64 9.32 17.08 9.99
C LEU A 64 9.14 18.23 8.97
N THR A 65 9.56 18.01 7.72
CA THR A 65 9.43 19.01 6.65
C THR A 65 8.57 18.46 5.50
N ALA A 66 8.17 19.35 4.60
CA ALA A 66 7.41 18.99 3.40
C ALA A 66 8.12 17.95 2.50
N ASP A 67 9.45 17.95 2.50
CA ASP A 67 10.28 17.11 1.63
C ASP A 67 10.81 15.85 2.35
N THR A 68 10.34 15.58 3.58
CA THR A 68 10.73 14.37 4.32
C THR A 68 10.36 13.11 3.52
N ILE A 69 11.35 12.22 3.36
CA ILE A 69 11.18 10.94 2.68
C ILE A 69 10.58 9.91 3.64
N TYR A 70 9.48 9.28 3.22
CA TYR A 70 8.84 8.21 3.96
C TYR A 70 9.09 6.85 3.30
N ARG A 71 9.23 5.81 4.13
CA ARG A 71 9.04 4.43 3.68
C ARG A 71 7.55 4.19 3.53
N ILE A 72 7.05 4.13 2.30
CA ILE A 72 5.60 4.08 2.01
C ILE A 72 5.02 2.66 1.98
N TYR A 73 5.85 1.63 2.14
CA TYR A 73 5.46 0.22 2.18
C TYR A 73 4.44 -0.14 1.08
N SER A 74 3.28 -0.67 1.46
CA SER A 74 2.23 -1.12 0.54
C SER A 74 1.66 -0.02 -0.35
N MET A 75 1.86 1.26 -0.05
CA MET A 75 1.48 2.36 -0.96
C MET A 75 2.33 2.36 -2.25
N THR A 76 3.35 1.52 -2.35
CA THR A 76 4.06 1.22 -3.61
C THR A 76 3.16 0.48 -4.62
N LYS A 77 2.16 -0.29 -4.16
CA LYS A 77 1.31 -1.13 -5.02
C LYS A 77 0.57 -0.33 -6.11
N PRO A 78 -0.11 0.80 -5.82
CA PRO A 78 -0.71 1.63 -6.87
C PRO A 78 0.30 2.10 -7.94
N ILE A 79 1.54 2.43 -7.57
CA ILE A 79 2.57 2.86 -8.53
C ILE A 79 2.88 1.73 -9.52
N ILE A 80 3.11 0.51 -9.00
CA ILE A 80 3.36 -0.68 -9.82
C ILE A 80 2.13 -1.04 -10.65
N CYS A 81 0.93 -0.95 -10.09
CA CYS A 81 -0.31 -1.21 -10.82
C CYS A 81 -0.48 -0.23 -11.99
N THR A 82 -0.20 1.07 -11.80
CA THR A 82 -0.24 2.05 -12.89
C THR A 82 0.76 1.71 -13.99
N ALA A 83 2.02 1.38 -13.64
CA ALA A 83 3.02 0.98 -14.62
C ALA A 83 2.61 -0.27 -15.40
N LEU A 84 1.99 -1.24 -14.74
CA LEU A 84 1.42 -2.42 -15.41
C LEU A 84 0.22 -2.06 -16.29
N MET A 85 -0.66 -1.14 -15.88
CA MET A 85 -1.79 -0.72 -16.72
C MET A 85 -1.33 0.01 -17.98
N MET A 86 -0.23 0.78 -17.94
CA MET A 86 0.37 1.36 -19.14
C MET A 86 0.79 0.26 -20.14
N LEU A 87 1.45 -0.79 -19.66
CA LEU A 87 1.82 -1.94 -20.51
C LEU A 87 0.60 -2.72 -21.03
N HIS A 88 -0.49 -2.73 -20.27
CA HIS A 88 -1.76 -3.31 -20.73
C HIS A 88 -2.38 -2.49 -21.86
N GLU A 89 -2.40 -1.16 -21.75
CA GLU A 89 -2.88 -0.24 -22.80
C GLU A 89 -2.04 -0.37 -24.08
N GLU A 90 -0.74 -0.63 -23.96
CA GLU A 90 0.15 -0.98 -25.08
C GLU A 90 -0.04 -2.40 -25.63
N GLY A 91 -0.96 -3.20 -25.07
CA GLY A 91 -1.24 -4.57 -25.51
C GLY A 91 -0.16 -5.60 -25.14
N ARG A 92 0.79 -5.26 -24.26
CA ARG A 92 1.92 -6.15 -23.87
C ARG A 92 1.47 -7.33 -23.01
N PHE A 93 0.38 -7.16 -22.27
CA PHE A 93 -0.34 -8.25 -21.62
C PHE A 93 -1.84 -7.95 -21.51
N GLN A 94 -2.62 -8.97 -21.18
CA GLN A 94 -4.05 -8.86 -20.92
C GLN A 94 -4.34 -9.31 -19.50
N LEU A 95 -5.28 -8.65 -18.80
CA LEU A 95 -5.60 -8.93 -17.40
C LEU A 95 -6.01 -10.40 -17.15
N PHE A 96 -6.64 -11.02 -18.14
CA PHE A 96 -7.09 -12.41 -18.08
C PHE A 96 -6.05 -13.42 -18.56
N HIS A 97 -4.84 -12.99 -18.94
CA HIS A 97 -3.75 -13.94 -19.19
C HIS A 97 -3.40 -14.68 -17.89
N PRO A 98 -3.11 -15.99 -17.96
CA PRO A 98 -2.55 -16.69 -16.83
C PRO A 98 -1.17 -16.14 -16.51
N VAL A 99 -0.85 -15.98 -15.22
CA VAL A 99 0.48 -15.54 -14.74
C VAL A 99 1.57 -16.47 -15.27
N ALA A 100 1.27 -17.76 -15.37
CA ALA A 100 2.16 -18.79 -15.90
C ALA A 100 2.68 -18.52 -17.33
N LYS A 101 2.00 -17.66 -18.11
CA LYS A 101 2.47 -17.21 -19.43
C LYS A 101 3.77 -16.40 -19.34
N TYR A 102 3.95 -15.66 -18.25
CA TYR A 102 5.10 -14.77 -18.01
C TYR A 102 6.05 -15.33 -16.95
N LEU A 103 5.51 -16.07 -15.97
CA LEU A 103 6.25 -16.69 -14.88
C LEU A 103 5.88 -18.19 -14.81
N PRO A 104 6.51 -19.06 -15.63
CA PRO A 104 6.10 -20.47 -15.78
C PRO A 104 6.03 -21.28 -14.47
N ALA A 105 6.78 -20.90 -13.44
CA ALA A 105 6.71 -21.51 -12.12
C ALA A 105 5.29 -21.46 -11.51
N PHE A 106 4.52 -20.41 -11.80
CA PHE A 106 3.12 -20.29 -11.37
C PHE A 106 2.18 -21.29 -12.04
N GLY A 107 2.60 -22.00 -13.09
CA GLY A 107 1.84 -23.12 -13.65
C GLY A 107 1.92 -24.39 -12.80
N LYS A 108 2.82 -24.44 -11.80
CA LYS A 108 3.07 -25.63 -10.97
C LYS A 108 2.59 -25.47 -9.53
N VAL A 109 2.10 -24.30 -9.15
CA VAL A 109 1.68 -24.02 -7.77
C VAL A 109 0.50 -24.91 -7.35
N LYS A 110 0.48 -25.23 -6.07
CA LYS A 110 -0.61 -25.95 -5.40
C LYS A 110 -1.28 -25.05 -4.39
N VAL A 111 -2.51 -25.41 -4.02
CA VAL A 111 -3.24 -24.76 -2.93
C VAL A 111 -3.15 -25.66 -1.71
N LEU A 112 -2.73 -25.10 -0.59
CA LEU A 112 -2.70 -25.79 0.68
C LEU A 112 -4.08 -25.66 1.35
N VAL A 113 -4.75 -26.78 1.61
CA VAL A 113 -6.07 -26.84 2.24
C VAL A 113 -5.93 -27.54 3.59
N GLN A 114 -6.36 -26.86 4.65
CA GLN A 114 -6.43 -27.44 5.99
C GLN A 114 -7.84 -28.00 6.23
N GLY A 115 -7.93 -29.26 6.66
CA GLY A 115 -9.19 -29.93 6.97
C GLY A 115 -9.10 -30.76 8.26
N ALA A 116 -10.20 -31.44 8.61
CA ALA A 116 -10.31 -32.21 9.85
C ALA A 116 -9.26 -33.33 10.01
N TYR A 117 -8.68 -33.81 8.91
CA TYR A 117 -7.68 -34.88 8.87
C TYR A 117 -6.26 -34.36 8.56
N GLY A 118 -6.02 -33.06 8.75
CA GLY A 118 -4.74 -32.41 8.51
C GLY A 118 -4.70 -31.56 7.25
N THR A 119 -3.49 -31.24 6.81
CA THR A 119 -3.21 -30.33 5.70
C THR A 119 -2.89 -31.12 4.42
N LYS A 120 -3.47 -30.71 3.29
CA LYS A 120 -3.23 -31.33 1.97
C LYS A 120 -2.95 -30.29 0.90
N GLU A 121 -2.09 -30.63 -0.05
CA GLU A 121 -1.92 -29.87 -1.29
C GLU A 121 -2.90 -30.35 -2.35
N VAL A 122 -3.60 -29.43 -2.99
CA VAL A 122 -4.53 -29.70 -4.10
C VAL A 122 -4.19 -28.84 -5.32
N ALA A 123 -4.65 -29.25 -6.49
CA ALA A 123 -4.58 -28.41 -7.67
C ALA A 123 -5.46 -27.15 -7.48
N PRO A 124 -5.05 -25.98 -7.99
CA PRO A 124 -5.93 -24.81 -8.02
C PRO A 124 -7.12 -25.07 -8.96
N ASN A 125 -8.29 -24.55 -8.62
CA ASN A 125 -9.51 -24.72 -9.42
C ASN A 125 -9.43 -24.05 -10.81
N ALA A 126 -8.57 -23.03 -10.95
CA ALA A 126 -8.27 -22.36 -12.21
C ALA A 126 -6.85 -21.77 -12.17
N PRO A 127 -6.21 -21.53 -13.32
CA PRO A 127 -4.95 -20.78 -13.37
C PRO A 127 -5.08 -19.39 -12.76
N MET A 128 -4.06 -18.97 -11.99
CA MET A 128 -3.95 -17.59 -11.51
C MET A 128 -3.83 -16.64 -12.69
N THR A 129 -4.70 -15.63 -12.78
CA THR A 129 -4.64 -14.58 -13.81
C THR A 129 -3.89 -13.35 -13.28
N ILE A 130 -3.48 -12.46 -14.19
CA ILE A 130 -2.89 -11.17 -13.80
C ILE A 130 -3.91 -10.33 -13.01
N GLN A 131 -5.20 -10.35 -13.39
CA GLN A 131 -6.26 -9.67 -12.63
C GLN A 131 -6.29 -10.12 -11.17
N HIS A 132 -6.13 -11.42 -10.89
CA HIS A 132 -6.11 -11.92 -9.52
C HIS A 132 -4.95 -11.34 -8.69
N LEU A 133 -3.82 -11.00 -9.31
CA LEU A 133 -2.72 -10.31 -8.62
C LEU A 133 -3.11 -8.87 -8.27
N PHE A 134 -3.75 -8.13 -9.18
CA PHE A 134 -4.21 -6.76 -8.95
C PHE A 134 -5.27 -6.67 -7.85
N THR A 135 -6.16 -7.66 -7.77
CA THR A 135 -7.29 -7.66 -6.84
C THR A 135 -7.04 -8.42 -5.55
N HIS A 136 -5.81 -8.94 -5.34
CA HIS A 136 -5.48 -9.78 -4.19
C HIS A 136 -6.38 -11.02 -4.04
N THR A 137 -6.81 -11.61 -5.17
CA THR A 137 -7.62 -12.85 -5.21
C THR A 137 -6.85 -14.03 -5.82
N SER A 138 -5.52 -13.95 -5.83
CA SER A 138 -4.63 -14.97 -6.41
C SER A 138 -4.42 -16.19 -5.51
N GLY A 139 -4.76 -16.08 -4.22
CA GLY A 139 -4.46 -17.09 -3.21
C GLY A 139 -3.05 -16.95 -2.60
N LEU A 140 -2.27 -15.96 -3.03
CA LEU A 140 -1.00 -15.62 -2.37
C LEU A 140 -1.26 -14.89 -1.04
N THR A 141 -0.33 -15.07 -0.10
CA THR A 141 -0.43 -14.54 1.27
C THR A 141 0.90 -13.95 1.72
N TYR A 142 0.99 -13.57 3.00
CA TYR A 142 2.22 -13.04 3.61
C TYR A 142 2.65 -13.93 4.77
N ASN A 143 3.96 -13.88 5.07
CA ASN A 143 4.57 -14.56 6.19
C ASN A 143 4.07 -14.10 7.57
N PHE A 144 3.75 -12.82 7.71
CA PHE A 144 3.30 -12.23 8.98
C PHE A 144 1.79 -12.40 9.24
N LEU A 145 1.08 -13.10 8.35
CA LEU A 145 -0.34 -13.45 8.58
C LEU A 145 -0.40 -14.78 9.34
N GLU A 146 -0.64 -14.68 10.65
CA GLU A 146 -0.54 -15.78 11.64
C GLU A 146 -1.43 -16.99 11.30
N GLU A 147 -2.53 -16.79 10.56
CA GLU A 147 -3.50 -17.84 10.24
C GLU A 147 -3.18 -18.65 8.97
N SER A 148 -2.03 -18.42 8.33
CA SER A 148 -1.68 -19.07 7.08
C SER A 148 -0.49 -20.03 7.25
N PRO A 149 -0.68 -21.37 7.18
CA PRO A 149 0.42 -22.32 7.16
C PRO A 149 1.40 -22.06 6.01
N VAL A 150 0.91 -21.52 4.89
CA VAL A 150 1.74 -21.09 3.75
C VAL A 150 2.64 -19.91 4.11
N GLY A 151 2.16 -18.99 4.96
CA GLY A 151 2.96 -17.87 5.45
C GLY A 151 4.20 -18.35 6.22
N LYS A 152 4.05 -19.34 7.10
CA LYS A 152 5.18 -19.99 7.76
C LYS A 152 6.15 -20.64 6.76
N MET A 153 5.63 -21.33 5.74
CA MET A 153 6.48 -21.92 4.70
C MET A 153 7.29 -20.86 3.93
N TYR A 154 6.75 -19.66 3.72
CA TYR A 154 7.50 -18.56 3.11
C TYR A 154 8.67 -18.09 3.98
N LEU A 155 8.50 -18.06 5.31
CA LEU A 155 9.59 -17.75 6.25
C LEU A 155 10.67 -18.83 6.22
N ASP A 156 10.26 -20.09 6.37
CA ASP A 156 11.18 -21.23 6.44
C ASP A 156 11.99 -21.41 5.13
N SER A 157 11.48 -20.88 4.01
CA SER A 157 12.18 -20.87 2.71
C SER A 157 12.93 -19.56 2.38
N GLY A 158 12.92 -18.56 3.27
CA GLY A 158 13.62 -17.30 3.06
C GLY A 158 13.04 -16.41 1.95
N LEU A 159 11.78 -16.61 1.56
CA LEU A 159 11.16 -15.86 0.45
C LEU A 159 10.77 -14.41 0.80
N MET A 160 10.82 -14.05 2.08
CA MET A 160 10.45 -12.71 2.58
C MET A 160 11.34 -12.30 3.77
N SER A 161 12.62 -12.69 3.75
CA SER A 161 13.63 -12.28 4.72
C SER A 161 14.39 -11.05 4.20
N ASP A 162 13.72 -9.91 4.19
CA ASP A 162 14.37 -8.60 4.11
C ASP A 162 14.65 -8.09 5.53
#